data_AF-W6KP42-F1
#
_entry.id   AF-W6KP42-F1
#
_cell.length_a   1.000
_cell.length_b   1.000
_cell.length_c   1.000
_cell.angle_alpha   90.00
_cell.angle_beta   90.00
_cell.angle_gamma   90.00
#
_symmetry.space_group_name_H-M   'P 1'
#
loop_
_entity.id
_entity.type
_entity.pdbx_description
1 polymer ?
#
loop_
_entity_poly.entity_id
_entity_poly.type
_entity_poly.pdbx_seq_one_letter_code
_entity_poly.pdbx_strand_id
1 'polypeptide(L)'
;MNALIPPIQSAHPSAAAVRREGFRTFGGILRWNGRHYYLLLSSLFAQRRFEDVQRVWTVMKAIGFVDFHMDERNINSLIALIRRSSERDAETKPHSDENLVVARLEEEKALRRRLVIDLETIAKKKGFSLQSNNQRAAQLARVAESVHGSSSLPHAFSANELAKGEVGGDNLLDDLYKDDKDRATNNRDSLKVGDFNSLLRVARSLDETQRTLDVMEKIGISKCAETYASLIASLHNPDYRLNNYSPNLEVPKDMGDGKAKYEDYKNQRIAQAKIWFEACPAAQRTADVYNEMLYLLRDKSRVNEFNTLLAEYRGNTLHESEAVQNNAEGTLAVQTSQVPTLVQDGGSILPPQWRVSPNVKTYELLIQHAGYMQDWQAFWELHEEMHQQNIRGSSRLYRLLLKEVSQHPPQEVERVVGGISAFILKLSEQMQRDGLDIMSLEEGMSLVNAWSASRKST
;
A
#
# COMPACT_ATOMS: atom_id res chain seq x y z
N MET A 1 14.74 -11.43 85.48
CA MET A 1 13.71 -10.49 84.99
C MET A 1 13.81 -10.47 83.46
N ASN A 2 13.07 -11.36 82.81
CA ASN A 2 13.00 -11.47 81.35
C ASN A 2 11.72 -10.79 80.89
N ALA A 3 11.84 -9.63 80.23
CA ALA A 3 10.72 -8.96 79.58
C ALA A 3 10.61 -9.47 78.13
N LEU A 4 9.44 -10.00 77.81
CA LEU A 4 9.01 -10.45 76.49
C LEU A 4 9.00 -9.28 75.48
N ILE A 5 9.76 -9.43 74.40
CA ILE A 5 9.62 -8.63 73.17
C ILE A 5 8.62 -9.37 72.27
N PRO A 6 7.46 -8.78 71.90
CA PRO A 6 6.56 -9.39 70.92
C PRO A 6 7.10 -9.22 69.49
N PRO A 7 6.78 -10.14 68.56
CA PRO A 7 7.31 -10.13 67.20
C PRO A 7 6.74 -8.98 66.38
N ILE A 8 7.62 -8.29 65.66
CA ILE A 8 7.32 -7.27 64.65
C ILE A 8 6.55 -7.95 63.51
N GLN A 9 5.24 -7.69 63.43
CA GLN A 9 4.45 -8.03 62.25
C GLN A 9 4.88 -7.13 61.10
N SER A 10 5.52 -7.71 60.09
CA SER A 10 5.77 -7.09 58.79
C SER A 10 4.45 -7.01 58.01
N ALA A 11 3.69 -5.94 58.23
CA ALA A 11 2.59 -5.55 57.35
C ALA A 11 3.04 -4.34 56.53
N HIS A 12 3.71 -4.58 55.39
CA HIS A 12 3.73 -3.61 54.31
C HIS A 12 2.38 -3.71 53.59
N PRO A 13 1.46 -2.74 53.71
CA PRO A 13 0.30 -2.70 52.86
C PRO A 13 0.76 -2.47 51.41
N SER A 14 0.39 -3.39 50.53
CA SER A 14 0.58 -3.29 49.09
C SER A 14 0.18 -1.90 48.58
N ALA A 15 1.02 -1.28 47.77
CA ALA A 15 0.76 0.00 47.10
C ALA A 15 -0.55 0.01 46.29
N ALA A 16 -1.21 -1.14 46.07
CA ALA A 16 -2.53 -1.24 45.49
C ALA A 16 -3.68 -0.85 46.43
N ALA A 17 -3.51 -0.95 47.76
CA ALA A 17 -4.54 -0.60 48.74
C ALA A 17 -4.71 0.91 48.90
N VAL A 18 -3.58 1.64 48.93
CA VAL A 18 -3.58 3.12 48.95
C VAL A 18 -4.14 3.72 47.65
N ARG A 19 -4.11 2.97 46.53
CA ARG A 19 -4.60 3.42 45.20
C ARG A 19 -6.12 3.54 45.06
N ARG A 20 -6.95 2.96 45.94
CA ARG A 20 -8.42 3.01 45.80
C ARG A 20 -9.12 4.04 46.68
N GLU A 21 -8.49 4.51 47.76
CA GLU A 21 -9.17 5.37 48.74
C GLU A 21 -9.03 6.87 48.45
N GLY A 22 -7.97 7.31 47.77
CA GLY A 22 -7.73 8.74 47.49
C GLY A 22 -8.64 9.38 46.42
N PHE A 23 -9.37 8.60 45.62
CA PHE A 23 -10.19 9.13 44.51
C PHE A 23 -11.65 9.43 44.88
N ARG A 24 -12.10 9.04 46.08
CA ARG A 24 -13.47 9.33 46.52
C ARG A 24 -13.67 10.78 46.96
N THR A 25 -12.61 11.55 47.10
CA THR A 25 -12.62 12.93 47.64
C THR A 25 -12.52 14.04 46.59
N PHE A 26 -12.03 13.77 45.38
CA PHE A 26 -11.88 14.82 44.33
C PHE A 26 -13.13 14.92 43.45
N GLY A 27 -13.72 16.10 43.25
CA GLY A 27 -14.85 16.29 42.33
C GLY A 27 -14.41 16.49 40.86
N GLY A 28 -15.32 16.25 39.90
CA GLY A 28 -15.13 16.65 38.49
C GLY A 28 -14.22 15.75 37.64
N ILE A 29 -13.50 16.37 36.70
CA ILE A 29 -12.65 15.70 35.68
C ILE A 29 -11.55 14.81 36.29
N LEU A 30 -11.18 15.06 37.54
CA LEU A 30 -10.17 14.28 38.28
C LEU A 30 -10.65 12.87 38.69
N ARG A 31 -11.96 12.57 38.60
CA ARG A 31 -12.49 11.20 38.78
C ARG A 31 -12.52 10.39 37.49
N TRP A 32 -12.24 11.02 36.36
CA TRP A 32 -12.42 10.37 35.07
C TRP A 32 -11.37 9.30 34.86
N ASN A 33 -11.82 8.13 34.43
CA ASN A 33 -10.97 7.02 34.02
C ASN A 33 -10.78 7.01 32.49
N GLY A 34 -9.94 6.11 31.98
CA GLY A 34 -9.64 6.01 30.55
C GLY A 34 -10.89 5.84 29.65
N ARG A 35 -11.96 5.22 30.16
CA ARG A 35 -13.23 5.07 29.43
C ARG A 35 -13.97 6.40 29.27
N HIS A 36 -13.94 7.28 30.26
CA HIS A 36 -14.56 8.61 30.16
C HIS A 36 -13.84 9.46 29.11
N TYR A 37 -12.51 9.48 29.14
CA TYR A 37 -11.71 10.19 28.14
C TYR A 37 -11.88 9.59 26.74
N TYR A 38 -11.94 8.26 26.63
CA TYR A 38 -12.23 7.59 25.36
C TYR A 38 -13.57 8.04 24.77
N LEU A 39 -14.64 8.06 25.57
CA LEU A 39 -15.97 8.50 25.12
C LEU A 39 -15.98 9.97 24.71
N LEU A 40 -15.35 10.85 25.50
CA LEU A 40 -15.25 12.27 25.16
C LEU A 40 -14.49 12.47 23.84
N LEU A 41 -13.29 11.89 23.72
CA LEU A 41 -12.49 11.99 22.50
C LEU A 41 -13.23 11.39 21.31
N SER A 42 -13.91 10.25 21.48
CA SER A 42 -14.72 9.65 20.41
C SER A 42 -15.83 10.57 19.94
N SER A 43 -16.50 11.30 20.85
CA SER A 43 -17.53 12.27 20.49
C SER A 43 -16.94 13.49 19.79
N LEU A 44 -15.78 13.98 20.25
CA LEU A 44 -15.11 15.13 19.64
C LEU A 44 -14.58 14.81 18.23
N PHE A 45 -14.03 13.61 18.02
CA PHE A 45 -13.65 13.11 16.70
C PHE A 45 -14.88 12.98 15.79
N ALA A 46 -16.00 12.45 16.28
CA ALA A 46 -17.23 12.34 15.49
C ALA A 46 -17.83 13.71 15.10
N GLN A 47 -17.70 14.72 15.96
CA GLN A 47 -18.19 16.08 15.71
C GLN A 47 -17.16 17.00 15.02
N ARG A 48 -15.99 16.47 14.62
CA ARG A 48 -14.90 17.24 13.99
C ARG A 48 -14.41 18.45 14.80
N ARG A 49 -14.44 18.35 16.14
CA ARG A 49 -14.01 19.40 17.07
C ARG A 49 -12.54 19.21 17.48
N PHE A 50 -11.63 19.36 16.53
CA PHE A 50 -10.19 19.05 16.73
C PHE A 50 -9.46 20.00 17.69
N GLU A 51 -9.84 21.28 17.74
CA GLU A 51 -9.32 22.22 18.73
C GLU A 51 -9.64 21.76 20.16
N ASP A 52 -10.85 21.23 20.36
CA ASP A 52 -11.26 20.72 21.67
C ASP A 52 -10.60 19.38 22.00
N VAL A 53 -10.31 18.54 21.00
CA VAL A 53 -9.45 17.36 21.18
C VAL A 53 -8.08 17.77 21.71
N GLN A 54 -7.46 18.79 21.12
CA GLN A 54 -6.16 19.30 21.55
C GLN A 54 -6.20 19.90 22.96
N ARG A 55 -7.26 20.64 23.30
CA ARG A 55 -7.47 21.17 24.66
C ARG A 55 -7.63 20.05 25.67
N VAL A 56 -8.47 19.05 25.39
CA VAL A 56 -8.67 17.88 26.26
C VAL A 56 -7.36 17.11 26.45
N TRP A 57 -6.60 16.89 25.38
CA TRP A 57 -5.29 16.23 25.44
C TRP A 57 -4.30 17.02 26.32
N THR A 58 -4.28 18.33 26.20
CA THR A 58 -3.43 19.21 27.02
C THR A 58 -3.83 19.14 28.50
N VAL A 59 -5.13 19.16 28.80
CA VAL A 59 -5.65 19.01 30.17
C VAL A 59 -5.29 17.64 30.73
N MET A 60 -5.43 16.56 29.96
CA MET A 60 -5.05 15.20 30.38
C MET A 60 -3.56 15.11 30.74
N LYS A 61 -2.68 15.81 30.01
CA LYS A 61 -1.26 15.92 30.33
C LYS A 61 -1.03 16.75 31.59
N ALA A 62 -1.67 17.92 31.69
CA ALA A 62 -1.51 18.84 32.82
C ALA A 62 -1.95 18.25 34.16
N ILE A 63 -3.02 17.46 34.18
CA ILE A 63 -3.49 16.77 35.40
C ILE A 63 -2.71 15.47 35.69
N GLY A 64 -1.72 15.13 34.87
CA GLY A 64 -0.90 13.92 35.01
C GLY A 64 -1.63 12.61 34.70
N PHE A 65 -2.85 12.66 34.11
CA PHE A 65 -3.59 11.44 33.78
C PHE A 65 -2.81 10.54 32.80
N VAL A 66 -2.15 11.17 31.83
CA VAL A 66 -1.33 10.50 30.83
C VAL A 66 -0.17 9.73 31.45
N ASP A 67 0.56 10.36 32.36
CA ASP A 67 1.73 9.77 33.01
C ASP A 67 1.38 8.77 34.13
N PHE A 68 0.32 9.01 34.91
CA PHE A 68 0.05 8.20 36.11
C PHE A 68 -1.12 7.22 35.97
N HIS A 69 -2.09 7.48 35.09
CA HIS A 69 -3.36 6.75 35.04
C HIS A 69 -3.65 6.02 33.73
N MET A 70 -2.92 6.31 32.65
CA MET A 70 -3.01 5.49 31.44
C MET A 70 -2.43 4.09 31.64
N ASP A 71 -3.22 3.10 31.26
CA ASP A 71 -2.85 1.68 31.15
C ASP A 71 -2.71 1.26 29.66
N GLU A 72 -2.15 0.08 29.44
CA GLU A 72 -1.91 -0.48 28.10
C GLU A 72 -3.18 -0.60 27.25
N ARG A 73 -4.32 -0.95 27.88
CA ARG A 73 -5.61 -1.09 27.19
C ARG A 73 -6.12 0.28 26.71
N ASN A 74 -5.96 1.32 27.51
CA ASN A 74 -6.38 2.67 27.18
C ASN A 74 -5.53 3.24 26.05
N ILE A 75 -4.21 3.03 26.06
CA ILE A 75 -3.33 3.45 24.95
C ILE A 75 -3.77 2.80 23.64
N ASN A 76 -3.90 1.47 23.63
CA ASN A 76 -4.28 0.74 22.42
C ASN A 76 -5.68 1.12 21.92
N SER A 77 -6.62 1.40 22.84
CA SER A 77 -7.97 1.84 22.50
C SER A 77 -7.97 3.25 21.88
N LEU A 78 -7.15 4.17 22.39
CA LEU A 78 -7.05 5.53 21.84
C LEU A 78 -6.36 5.56 20.47
N ILE A 79 -5.29 4.79 20.27
CA ILE A 79 -4.66 4.66 18.94
C ILE A 79 -5.66 4.07 17.93
N ALA A 80 -6.40 3.04 18.32
CA ALA A 80 -7.43 2.45 17.47
C ALA A 80 -8.58 3.44 17.17
N LEU A 81 -8.95 4.29 18.13
CA LEU A 81 -9.95 5.33 17.93
C LEU A 81 -9.49 6.35 16.88
N ILE A 82 -8.27 6.88 17.03
CA ILE A 82 -7.68 7.87 16.11
C ILE A 82 -7.58 7.31 14.68
N ARG A 83 -7.25 6.01 14.56
CA ARG A 83 -7.24 5.31 13.26
C ARG A 83 -8.63 5.21 12.65
N ARG A 84 -9.63 4.72 13.41
CA ARG A 84 -11.00 4.49 12.92
C ARG A 84 -11.77 5.77 12.60
N SER A 85 -11.45 6.88 13.27
CA SER A 85 -12.01 8.18 12.86
C SER A 85 -11.51 8.57 11.48
N SER A 86 -10.24 8.29 11.16
CA SER A 86 -9.66 8.60 9.84
C SER A 86 -10.27 7.86 8.66
N GLU A 87 -10.72 6.62 8.88
CA GLU A 87 -11.36 5.80 7.85
C GLU A 87 -12.77 6.34 7.53
N ARG A 88 -13.53 6.79 8.54
CA ARG A 88 -14.89 7.36 8.34
C ARG A 88 -14.90 8.75 7.70
N ASP A 89 -13.82 9.51 7.82
CA ASP A 89 -13.70 10.83 7.20
C ASP A 89 -13.54 10.78 5.67
N ALA A 90 -13.12 9.65 5.11
CA ALA A 90 -12.98 9.47 3.66
C ALA A 90 -14.34 9.40 2.92
N GLU A 91 -15.42 9.04 3.63
CA GLU A 91 -16.73 8.74 3.04
C GLU A 91 -17.70 9.95 3.04
N THR A 92 -17.39 11.05 3.72
CA THR A 92 -18.27 12.22 3.85
C THR A 92 -17.56 13.53 3.52
N LYS A 93 -17.58 13.91 2.23
CA LYS A 93 -17.17 15.24 1.75
C LYS A 93 -18.39 16.09 1.39
N PRO A 94 -18.68 17.20 2.11
CA PRO A 94 -19.56 18.24 1.59
C PRO A 94 -18.77 19.20 0.67
N HIS A 95 -19.41 19.66 -0.40
CA HIS A 95 -18.89 20.67 -1.31
C HIS A 95 -18.74 22.02 -0.58
N SER A 96 -17.51 22.44 -0.31
CA SER A 96 -17.15 23.82 0.04
C SER A 96 -15.69 24.08 -0.31
N ASP A 97 -15.37 25.38 -0.45
CA ASP A 97 -14.12 25.99 -0.93
C ASP A 97 -12.83 25.16 -0.71
N GLU A 98 -12.24 24.68 -1.81
CA GLU A 98 -11.23 23.61 -1.79
C GLU A 98 -9.97 23.97 -1.00
N ASN A 99 -9.53 25.24 -1.04
CA ASN A 99 -8.27 25.66 -0.42
C ASN A 99 -8.35 25.74 1.12
N LEU A 100 -9.48 26.21 1.67
CA LEU A 100 -9.71 26.26 3.12
C LEU A 100 -9.94 24.86 3.70
N VAL A 101 -10.57 23.97 2.93
CA VAL A 101 -10.80 22.58 3.33
C VAL A 101 -9.49 21.80 3.37
N VAL A 102 -8.59 22.00 2.40
CA VAL A 102 -7.29 21.30 2.34
C VAL A 102 -6.39 21.70 3.51
N ALA A 103 -6.27 22.99 3.83
CA ALA A 103 -5.45 23.46 4.96
C ALA A 103 -5.94 22.89 6.31
N ARG A 104 -7.26 22.94 6.54
CA ARG A 104 -7.89 22.42 7.76
C ARG A 104 -7.73 20.90 7.90
N LEU A 105 -7.78 20.19 6.78
CA LEU A 105 -7.62 18.73 6.73
C LEU A 105 -6.16 18.30 6.93
N GLU A 106 -5.18 19.10 6.51
CA GLU A 106 -3.76 18.87 6.82
C GLU A 106 -3.44 19.13 8.31
N GLU A 107 -3.99 20.19 8.90
CA GLU A 107 -3.88 20.46 10.35
C GLU A 107 -4.49 19.32 11.18
N GLU A 108 -5.64 18.82 10.76
CA GLU A 108 -6.31 17.68 11.39
C GLU A 108 -5.46 16.40 11.33
N LYS A 109 -4.91 16.07 10.16
CA LYS A 109 -4.00 14.92 10.01
C LYS A 109 -2.75 15.11 10.87
N ALA A 110 -2.20 16.32 10.95
CA ALA A 110 -1.04 16.63 11.77
C ALA A 110 -1.33 16.41 13.27
N LEU A 111 -2.48 16.87 13.76
CA LEU A 111 -2.90 16.64 15.14
C LEU A 111 -3.02 15.13 15.43
N ARG A 112 -3.62 14.36 14.52
CA ARG A 112 -3.79 12.90 14.69
C ARG A 112 -2.44 12.18 14.73
N ARG A 113 -1.50 12.54 13.84
CA ARG A 113 -0.13 11.99 13.84
C ARG A 113 0.57 12.25 15.17
N ARG A 114 0.54 13.50 15.64
CA ARG A 114 1.13 13.92 16.92
C ARG A 114 0.56 13.14 18.10
N LEU A 115 -0.77 12.96 18.16
CA LEU A 115 -1.41 12.19 19.22
C LEU A 115 -0.98 10.72 19.24
N VAL A 116 -0.83 10.09 18.07
CA VAL A 116 -0.37 8.71 17.96
C VAL A 116 1.09 8.59 18.41
N ILE A 117 1.95 9.53 18.05
CA ILE A 117 3.36 9.56 18.45
C ILE A 117 3.52 9.84 19.95
N ASP A 118 2.74 10.78 20.51
CA ASP A 118 2.68 11.01 21.96
C ASP A 118 2.31 9.68 22.68
N LEU A 119 1.25 9.00 22.22
CA LEU A 119 0.78 7.72 22.77
C LEU A 119 1.83 6.59 22.66
N GLU A 120 2.55 6.50 21.54
CA GLU A 120 3.67 5.56 21.37
C GLU A 120 4.80 5.85 22.38
N THR A 121 5.14 7.13 22.56
CA THR A 121 6.18 7.57 23.50
C THR A 121 5.81 7.22 24.94
N ILE A 122 4.54 7.40 25.32
CA ILE A 122 4.03 7.03 26.64
C ILE A 122 4.07 5.51 26.83
N ALA A 123 3.70 4.73 25.81
CA ALA A 123 3.77 3.27 25.85
C ALA A 123 5.22 2.80 26.08
N LYS A 124 6.18 3.38 25.35
CA LYS A 124 7.62 3.10 25.50
C LYS A 124 8.13 3.46 26.90
N LYS A 125 7.80 4.66 27.41
CA LYS A 125 8.18 5.11 28.77
C LYS A 125 7.67 4.17 29.87
N LYS A 126 6.49 3.55 29.67
CA LYS A 126 5.86 2.64 30.64
C LYS A 126 6.14 1.15 30.39
N GLY A 127 6.84 0.80 29.32
CA GLY A 127 7.10 -0.59 28.94
C GLY A 127 5.86 -1.36 28.47
N PHE A 128 4.85 -0.68 27.94
CA PHE A 128 3.62 -1.31 27.44
C PHE A 128 3.76 -1.78 26.00
N SER A 129 3.09 -2.89 25.66
CA SER A 129 3.07 -3.42 24.30
C SER A 129 1.95 -2.78 23.47
N LEU A 130 2.30 -2.38 22.25
CA LEU A 130 1.33 -1.95 21.25
C LEU A 130 0.86 -3.16 20.44
N GLN A 131 -0.44 -3.25 20.17
CA GLN A 131 -0.99 -4.24 19.23
C GLN A 131 -0.39 -4.04 17.83
N SER A 132 -0.21 -5.10 17.04
CA SER A 132 0.44 -5.06 15.71
C SER A 132 -0.11 -3.96 14.79
N ASN A 133 -1.43 -3.79 14.75
CA ASN A 133 -2.09 -2.76 13.96
C ASN A 133 -1.79 -1.33 14.46
N ASN A 134 -1.62 -1.17 15.78
CA ASN A 134 -1.29 0.10 16.41
C ASN A 134 0.20 0.43 16.28
N GLN A 135 1.07 -0.59 16.28
CA GLN A 135 2.50 -0.45 15.93
C GLN A 135 2.64 0.09 14.49
N ARG A 136 1.92 -0.52 13.54
CA ARG A 136 1.90 -0.06 12.15
C ARG A 136 1.38 1.38 12.01
N ALA A 137 0.32 1.73 12.75
CA ALA A 137 -0.21 3.10 12.76
C ALA A 137 0.80 4.13 13.31
N ALA A 138 1.52 3.78 14.38
CA ALA A 138 2.54 4.64 14.97
C ALA A 138 3.77 4.78 14.06
N GLN A 139 4.19 3.69 13.40
CA GLN A 139 5.24 3.71 12.37
C GLN A 139 4.86 4.63 11.20
N LEU A 140 3.65 4.49 10.64
CA LEU A 140 3.17 5.37 9.57
C LEU A 140 3.10 6.84 10.00
N ALA A 141 2.70 7.12 11.25
CA ALA A 141 2.70 8.47 11.78
C ALA A 141 4.11 9.08 11.86
N ARG A 142 5.11 8.30 12.31
CA ARG A 142 6.52 8.72 12.37
C ARG A 142 7.10 9.03 10.99
N VAL A 143 6.81 8.17 10.00
CA VAL A 143 7.27 8.42 8.63
C VAL A 143 6.62 9.68 8.05
N ALA A 144 5.31 9.84 8.25
CA ALA A 144 4.60 11.03 7.78
C ALA A 144 5.08 12.34 8.46
N GLU A 145 5.39 12.33 9.77
CA GLU A 145 6.01 13.50 10.42
C GLU A 145 7.42 13.79 9.90
N SER A 146 8.20 12.76 9.59
CA SER A 146 9.55 12.93 9.01
C SER A 146 9.49 13.54 7.61
N VAL A 147 8.48 13.17 6.81
CA VAL A 147 8.21 13.76 5.49
C VAL A 147 7.78 15.23 5.64
N HIS A 148 6.84 15.53 6.53
CA HIS A 148 6.36 16.91 6.74
C HIS A 148 7.41 17.82 7.40
N GLY A 149 8.18 17.35 8.38
CA GLY A 149 9.24 18.13 9.05
C GLY A 149 10.38 18.57 8.13
N SER A 150 10.57 17.89 7.00
CA SER A 150 11.54 18.28 5.98
C SER A 150 11.10 19.49 5.13
N SER A 151 9.84 19.94 5.26
CA SER A 151 9.28 21.07 4.52
C SER A 151 9.34 22.42 5.25
N SER A 152 9.71 22.43 6.55
CA SER A 152 9.96 23.67 7.30
C SER A 152 11.44 24.03 7.29
N LEU A 153 11.97 24.37 6.12
CA LEU A 153 13.12 25.26 6.00
C LEU A 153 12.60 26.56 5.39
N PRO A 154 12.85 27.73 6.01
CA PRO A 154 12.40 28.99 5.45
C PRO A 154 13.13 29.27 4.12
N HIS A 155 12.39 29.21 3.02
CA HIS A 155 12.69 29.99 1.83
C HIS A 155 12.53 31.47 2.16
N ALA A 156 13.53 32.07 2.81
CA ALA A 156 13.78 33.51 2.83
C ALA A 156 15.13 33.78 3.50
N PHE A 157 16.23 33.55 2.79
CA PHE A 157 17.39 34.43 2.93
C PHE A 157 17.64 35.04 1.56
N SER A 158 16.99 36.19 1.37
CA SER A 158 17.38 37.19 0.39
C SER A 158 18.85 37.52 0.62
N ALA A 159 19.67 37.30 -0.39
CA ALA A 159 21.05 37.75 -0.42
C ALA A 159 21.05 39.29 -0.50
N ASN A 160 20.95 39.96 0.66
CA ASN A 160 21.34 41.35 0.87
C ASN A 160 21.12 41.74 2.33
N GLU A 161 21.99 41.28 3.22
CA GLU A 161 22.32 42.00 4.47
C GLU A 161 23.53 41.32 5.13
N LEU A 162 24.67 41.42 4.45
CA LEU A 162 25.97 41.05 4.98
C LEU A 162 26.84 42.31 4.99
N ALA A 163 26.50 43.24 5.88
CA ALA A 163 27.39 44.33 6.27
C ALA A 163 26.87 45.01 7.54
N LYS A 164 27.27 44.49 8.71
CA LYS A 164 27.94 45.24 9.80
C LYS A 164 27.82 44.51 11.15
N GLY A 165 28.98 44.26 11.75
CA GLY A 165 29.20 44.55 13.17
C GLY A 165 28.86 43.46 14.19
N GLU A 166 29.79 42.51 14.33
CA GLU A 166 30.53 42.24 15.58
C GLU A 166 29.83 42.03 16.95
N VAL A 167 30.22 40.87 17.53
CA VAL A 167 30.47 40.54 18.94
C VAL A 167 29.35 39.83 19.74
N GLY A 168 29.60 38.54 19.99
CA GLY A 168 29.58 38.00 21.36
C GLY A 168 28.58 36.89 21.65
N GLY A 169 29.04 35.63 21.69
CA GLY A 169 28.32 34.54 22.35
C GLY A 169 28.45 33.16 21.72
N ASP A 170 29.68 32.64 21.60
CA ASP A 170 29.92 31.21 21.36
C ASP A 170 29.31 30.37 22.52
N ASN A 171 28.73 29.22 22.15
CA ASN A 171 28.26 28.12 23.02
C ASN A 171 26.78 28.06 23.45
N LEU A 172 25.82 28.42 22.58
CA LEU A 172 24.41 28.00 22.77
C LEU A 172 23.74 27.33 21.56
N LEU A 173 24.41 27.29 20.40
CA LEU A 173 23.86 26.69 19.17
C LEU A 173 24.34 25.25 18.92
N ASP A 174 25.42 24.80 19.57
CA ASP A 174 26.01 23.47 19.34
C ASP A 174 25.29 22.34 20.11
N ASP A 175 24.56 22.68 21.19
CA ASP A 175 23.77 21.70 21.96
C ASP A 175 22.40 21.40 21.33
N LEU A 176 21.85 22.30 20.49
CA LEU A 176 20.57 22.08 19.83
C LEU A 176 20.68 21.24 18.53
N TYR A 177 21.88 21.08 17.97
CA TYR A 177 22.11 20.26 16.77
C TYR A 177 22.63 18.84 17.07
N LYS A 178 23.11 18.58 18.29
CA LYS A 178 23.56 17.23 18.70
C LYS A 178 22.42 16.36 19.21
N ASP A 179 21.42 16.94 19.87
CA ASP A 179 20.32 16.19 20.51
C ASP A 179 19.36 15.51 19.50
N ASP A 180 19.24 16.06 18.27
CA ASP A 180 18.44 15.45 17.20
C ASP A 180 19.17 14.32 16.45
N LYS A 181 20.50 14.37 16.38
CA LYS A 181 21.31 13.33 15.74
C LYS A 181 21.42 12.07 16.61
N ASP A 182 21.43 12.25 17.93
CA ASP A 182 21.51 11.16 18.90
C ASP A 182 20.13 10.54 19.22
N ARG A 183 19.03 11.27 18.98
CA ARG A 183 17.67 10.70 19.02
C ARG A 183 17.32 9.81 17.83
N ALA A 184 17.86 10.10 16.66
CA ALA A 184 17.66 9.28 15.46
C ALA A 184 18.47 7.98 15.49
N THR A 185 19.62 7.97 16.15
CA THR A 185 20.56 6.82 16.16
C THR A 185 20.33 5.83 17.29
N ASN A 186 19.66 6.22 18.39
CA ASN A 186 19.43 5.35 19.55
C ASN A 186 18.06 4.63 19.59
N ASN A 187 17.19 4.84 18.60
CA ASN A 187 15.96 4.04 18.47
C ASN A 187 16.26 2.74 17.73
N ARG A 188 16.28 1.61 18.46
CA ARG A 188 16.37 0.24 17.94
C ARG A 188 15.15 -0.23 17.09
N ASP A 189 14.44 0.72 16.45
CA ASP A 189 13.49 0.49 15.37
C ASP A 189 13.87 1.43 14.20
N SER A 190 15.03 1.18 13.58
CA SER A 190 15.45 1.88 12.37
C SER A 190 14.39 1.70 11.28
N LEU A 191 13.88 2.81 10.74
CA LEU A 191 12.94 2.80 9.62
C LEU A 191 13.49 1.93 8.48
N LYS A 192 12.68 0.99 7.97
CA LYS A 192 13.08 0.06 6.91
C LYS A 192 12.52 0.51 5.58
N VAL A 193 13.10 0.02 4.47
CA VAL A 193 12.60 0.28 3.11
C VAL A 193 11.09 -0.01 2.99
N GLY A 194 10.62 -1.10 3.61
CA GLY A 194 9.21 -1.50 3.62
C GLY A 194 8.24 -0.45 4.19
N ASP A 195 8.70 0.40 5.11
CA ASP A 195 7.88 1.44 5.73
C ASP A 195 7.56 2.58 4.73
N PHE A 196 8.45 2.81 3.76
CA PHE A 196 8.29 3.81 2.71
C PHE A 196 7.54 3.27 1.48
N ASN A 197 7.64 1.97 1.20
CA ASN A 197 6.98 1.34 0.04
C ASN A 197 5.46 1.60 0.00
N SER A 198 4.80 1.60 1.16
CA SER A 198 3.37 1.90 1.25
C SER A 198 3.06 3.36 0.90
N LEU A 199 3.92 4.31 1.30
CA LEU A 199 3.77 5.72 0.96
C LEU A 199 4.03 5.96 -0.52
N LEU A 200 5.08 5.34 -1.07
CA LEU A 200 5.39 5.42 -2.50
C LEU A 200 4.23 4.90 -3.35
N ARG A 201 3.61 3.77 -2.99
CA ARG A 201 2.43 3.22 -3.71
C ARG A 201 1.21 4.14 -3.69
N VAL A 202 1.04 4.94 -2.64
CA VAL A 202 -0.13 5.81 -2.45
C VAL A 202 0.14 7.24 -2.89
N ALA A 203 1.40 7.59 -3.17
CA ALA A 203 1.80 8.91 -3.66
C ALA A 203 0.95 9.30 -4.87
N ARG A 204 0.50 10.55 -4.89
CA ARG A 204 -0.40 11.09 -5.92
C ARG A 204 0.30 12.08 -6.83
N SER A 205 1.58 12.37 -6.59
CA SER A 205 2.36 13.25 -7.44
C SER A 205 3.83 12.88 -7.44
N LEU A 206 4.53 13.35 -8.47
CA LEU A 206 5.99 13.24 -8.57
C LEU A 206 6.68 13.98 -7.43
N ASP A 207 6.16 15.12 -6.99
CA ASP A 207 6.69 15.85 -5.84
C ASP A 207 6.56 15.06 -4.52
N GLU A 208 5.41 14.42 -4.27
CA GLU A 208 5.23 13.57 -3.07
C GLU A 208 6.18 12.37 -3.09
N THR A 209 6.34 11.76 -4.28
CA THR A 209 7.27 10.66 -4.50
C THR A 209 8.71 11.11 -4.25
N GLN A 210 9.12 12.24 -4.81
CA GLN A 210 10.48 12.78 -4.65
C GLN A 210 10.76 13.13 -3.19
N ARG A 211 9.83 13.79 -2.48
CA ARG A 211 9.98 14.06 -1.04
C ARG A 211 10.21 12.78 -0.24
N THR A 212 9.48 11.71 -0.57
CA THR A 212 9.63 10.42 0.11
C THR A 212 11.01 9.81 -0.17
N LEU A 213 11.49 9.90 -1.41
CA LEU A 213 12.82 9.44 -1.79
C LEU A 213 13.94 10.26 -1.14
N ASP A 214 13.79 11.58 -1.04
CA ASP A 214 14.76 12.47 -0.38
C ASP A 214 14.89 12.13 1.11
N VAL A 215 13.77 11.78 1.77
CA VAL A 215 13.77 11.32 3.16
C VAL A 215 14.45 9.97 3.30
N MET A 216 14.20 9.03 2.38
CA MET A 216 14.91 7.74 2.37
C MET A 216 16.42 7.94 2.24
N GLU A 217 16.85 8.84 1.35
CA GLU A 217 18.27 9.17 1.15
C GLU A 217 18.89 9.82 2.39
N LYS A 218 18.20 10.78 3.03
CA LYS A 218 18.65 11.42 4.26
C LYS A 218 18.84 10.44 5.42
N ILE A 219 18.02 9.41 5.49
CA ILE A 219 18.09 8.36 6.53
C ILE A 219 19.11 7.26 6.14
N GLY A 220 19.70 7.33 4.94
CA GLY A 220 20.68 6.36 4.46
C GLY A 220 20.07 5.04 4.01
N ILE A 221 18.79 5.04 3.65
CA ILE A 221 18.08 3.86 3.16
C ILE A 221 18.27 3.75 1.65
N SER A 222 19.01 2.72 1.22
CA SER A 222 19.25 2.47 -0.21
C SER A 222 17.98 1.99 -0.92
N LYS A 223 17.76 2.48 -2.15
CA LYS A 223 16.70 1.99 -3.04
C LYS A 223 16.95 0.52 -3.38
N CYS A 224 15.92 -0.32 -3.28
CA CYS A 224 15.97 -1.73 -3.67
C CYS A 224 14.81 -2.06 -4.63
N ALA A 225 14.75 -3.32 -5.09
CA ALA A 225 13.72 -3.81 -6.00
C ALA A 225 12.29 -3.44 -5.57
N GLU A 226 11.98 -3.58 -4.27
CA GLU A 226 10.66 -3.26 -3.73
C GLU A 226 10.32 -1.77 -3.81
N THR A 227 11.33 -0.89 -3.68
CA THR A 227 11.18 0.55 -3.87
C THR A 227 10.79 0.84 -5.31
N TYR A 228 11.50 0.27 -6.29
CA TYR A 228 11.19 0.46 -7.70
C TYR A 228 9.82 -0.13 -8.08
N ALA A 229 9.46 -1.30 -7.55
CA ALA A 229 8.13 -1.87 -7.75
C ALA A 229 7.05 -0.93 -7.18
N SER A 230 7.28 -0.33 -6.01
CA SER A 230 6.35 0.61 -5.38
C SER A 230 6.23 1.93 -6.15
N LEU A 231 7.33 2.43 -6.72
CA LEU A 231 7.34 3.60 -7.62
C LEU A 231 6.55 3.33 -8.90
N ILE A 232 6.78 2.20 -9.57
CA ILE A 232 6.04 1.85 -10.79
C ILE A 232 4.55 1.64 -10.48
N ALA A 233 4.24 1.02 -9.33
CA ALA A 233 2.86 0.82 -8.89
C ALA A 233 2.10 2.11 -8.62
N SER A 234 2.76 3.19 -8.17
CA SER A 234 2.08 4.48 -7.93
C SER A 234 1.52 5.09 -9.22
N LEU A 235 2.19 4.85 -10.35
CA LEU A 235 1.78 5.31 -11.69
C LEU A 235 0.56 4.56 -12.23
N HIS A 236 0.14 3.46 -11.60
CA HIS A 236 -1.11 2.78 -11.93
C HIS A 236 -2.32 3.68 -11.65
N ASN A 237 -2.20 4.59 -10.67
CA ASN A 237 -3.26 5.53 -10.33
C ASN A 237 -3.46 6.55 -11.47
N PRO A 238 -4.67 6.63 -12.07
CA PRO A 238 -4.97 7.61 -13.13
C PRO A 238 -4.79 9.05 -12.69
N ASP A 239 -4.92 9.35 -11.40
CA ASP A 239 -4.85 10.70 -10.85
C ASP A 239 -3.42 11.12 -10.47
N TYR A 240 -2.42 10.24 -10.65
CA TYR A 240 -1.03 10.53 -10.28
C TYR A 240 -0.47 11.67 -11.12
N ARG A 241 -0.08 12.81 -10.52
CA ARG A 241 0.37 14.04 -11.19
C ARG A 241 1.87 14.03 -11.52
N LEU A 242 2.21 14.17 -12.80
CA LEU A 242 3.59 14.40 -13.27
C LEU A 242 3.89 15.90 -13.35
N ASN A 243 5.15 16.31 -13.11
CA ASN A 243 5.55 17.74 -13.04
C ASN A 243 5.30 18.54 -14.35
N ASN A 244 5.05 17.86 -15.47
CA ASN A 244 4.74 18.49 -16.76
C ASN A 244 3.23 18.65 -17.00
N TYR A 245 2.38 18.34 -16.02
CA TYR A 245 0.92 18.39 -16.17
C TYR A 245 0.33 19.55 -15.37
N SER A 246 -0.08 20.62 -16.08
CA SER A 246 -0.79 21.75 -15.47
C SER A 246 -2.18 21.31 -14.96
N PRO A 247 -2.67 21.83 -13.82
CA PRO A 247 -3.90 21.37 -13.16
C PRO A 247 -5.20 21.68 -13.93
N ASN A 248 -5.13 22.30 -15.10
CA ASN A 248 -6.29 22.84 -15.82
C ASN A 248 -6.98 21.82 -16.74
N LEU A 249 -6.82 20.52 -16.50
CA LEU A 249 -7.81 19.56 -16.99
C LEU A 249 -8.91 19.41 -15.94
N GLU A 250 -9.78 20.42 -15.88
CA GLU A 250 -11.20 20.10 -15.81
C GLU A 250 -11.45 19.05 -16.90
N VAL A 251 -11.96 17.89 -16.51
CA VAL A 251 -12.36 16.84 -17.44
C VAL A 251 -13.12 17.50 -18.60
N PRO A 252 -12.56 17.54 -19.82
CA PRO A 252 -13.20 18.26 -20.91
C PRO A 252 -14.57 17.62 -21.15
N LYS A 253 -15.63 18.44 -21.08
CA LYS A 253 -17.00 18.02 -21.41
C LYS A 253 -17.16 17.57 -22.87
N ASP A 254 -16.11 17.70 -23.69
CA ASP A 254 -16.05 17.18 -25.05
C ASP A 254 -15.34 15.81 -25.12
N MET A 255 -16.13 14.80 -25.47
CA MET A 255 -15.77 13.37 -25.47
C MET A 255 -14.63 12.96 -26.42
N GLY A 256 -14.25 13.81 -27.40
CA GLY A 256 -13.19 13.51 -28.37
C GLY A 256 -11.79 13.92 -27.90
N ASP A 257 -11.63 15.18 -27.52
CA ASP A 257 -10.35 15.77 -27.08
C ASP A 257 -9.91 15.25 -25.71
N GLY A 258 -10.85 14.93 -24.82
CA GLY A 258 -10.54 14.36 -23.51
C GLY A 258 -9.88 12.97 -23.59
N LYS A 259 -10.27 12.15 -24.58
CA LYS A 259 -9.73 10.79 -24.75
C LYS A 259 -8.30 10.80 -25.27
N ALA A 260 -8.01 11.63 -26.27
CA ALA A 260 -6.66 11.79 -26.80
C ALA A 260 -5.70 12.34 -25.72
N LYS A 261 -6.12 13.38 -25.00
CA LYS A 261 -5.35 13.94 -23.87
C LYS A 261 -5.13 12.93 -22.74
N TYR A 262 -6.11 12.09 -22.46
CA TYR A 262 -5.98 11.02 -21.47
C TYR A 262 -5.01 9.92 -21.91
N GLU A 263 -5.05 9.49 -23.17
CA GLU A 263 -4.08 8.54 -23.72
C GLU A 263 -2.67 9.12 -23.77
N ASP A 264 -2.50 10.38 -24.16
CA ASP A 264 -1.20 11.08 -24.09
C ASP A 264 -0.67 11.12 -22.65
N TYR A 265 -1.55 11.40 -21.69
CA TYR A 265 -1.19 11.40 -20.28
C TYR A 265 -0.78 10.01 -19.76
N LYS A 266 -1.52 8.98 -20.17
CA LYS A 266 -1.19 7.59 -19.89
C LYS A 266 0.16 7.21 -20.51
N ASN A 267 0.45 7.69 -21.73
CA ASN A 267 1.75 7.49 -22.38
C ASN A 267 2.89 8.16 -21.60
N GLN A 268 2.67 9.35 -21.04
CA GLN A 268 3.63 10.02 -20.16
C GLN A 268 3.90 9.22 -18.88
N ARG A 269 2.85 8.69 -18.23
CA ARG A 269 3.01 7.81 -17.05
C ARG A 269 3.80 6.55 -17.38
N ILE A 270 3.53 5.93 -18.53
CA ILE A 270 4.30 4.76 -18.99
C ILE A 270 5.76 5.13 -19.27
N ALA A 271 6.02 6.28 -19.89
CA ALA A 271 7.38 6.75 -20.13
C ALA A 271 8.14 6.97 -18.81
N GLN A 272 7.48 7.56 -17.80
CA GLN A 272 8.06 7.69 -16.46
C GLN A 272 8.33 6.33 -15.80
N ALA A 273 7.41 5.37 -15.96
CA ALA A 273 7.60 4.01 -15.45
C ALA A 273 8.82 3.34 -16.08
N LYS A 274 9.05 3.52 -17.38
CA LYS A 274 10.25 3.00 -18.08
C LYS A 274 11.53 3.57 -17.49
N ILE A 275 11.57 4.89 -17.23
CA ILE A 275 12.74 5.53 -16.61
C ILE A 275 13.06 4.88 -15.26
N TRP A 276 12.05 4.63 -14.42
CA TRP A 276 12.26 3.98 -13.12
C TRP A 276 12.59 2.49 -13.23
N PHE A 277 12.04 1.80 -14.23
CA PHE A 277 12.36 0.40 -14.52
C PHE A 277 13.82 0.24 -14.98
N GLU A 278 14.30 1.13 -15.85
CA GLU A 278 15.69 1.15 -16.33
C GLU A 278 16.67 1.57 -15.25
N ALA A 279 16.26 2.50 -14.36
CA ALA A 279 17.04 2.89 -13.19
C ALA A 279 17.19 1.76 -12.15
N CYS A 280 16.35 0.72 -12.21
CA CYS A 280 16.53 -0.48 -11.39
C CYS A 280 17.59 -1.39 -12.04
N PRO A 281 18.69 -1.72 -11.32
CA PRO A 281 19.73 -2.59 -11.84
C PRO A 281 19.15 -3.94 -12.29
N ALA A 282 19.52 -4.44 -13.47
CA ALA A 282 18.96 -5.67 -14.04
C ALA A 282 19.07 -6.88 -13.09
N ALA A 283 20.19 -6.97 -12.35
CA ALA A 283 20.41 -8.03 -11.36
C ALA A 283 19.47 -7.98 -10.14
N GLN A 284 18.81 -6.84 -9.90
CA GLN A 284 17.88 -6.63 -8.78
C GLN A 284 16.41 -6.67 -9.23
N ARG A 285 16.12 -6.83 -10.52
CA ARG A 285 14.73 -6.86 -11.01
C ARG A 285 14.05 -8.14 -10.55
N THR A 286 13.21 -8.03 -9.53
CA THR A 286 12.37 -9.14 -9.04
C THR A 286 11.12 -9.29 -9.90
N ALA A 287 10.42 -10.42 -9.75
CA ALA A 287 9.10 -10.67 -10.34
C ALA A 287 8.13 -9.49 -10.18
N ASP A 288 8.11 -8.86 -9.00
CA ASP A 288 7.21 -7.73 -8.75
C ASP A 288 7.51 -6.50 -9.61
N VAL A 289 8.78 -6.19 -9.90
CA VAL A 289 9.15 -5.06 -10.76
C VAL A 289 8.65 -5.30 -12.19
N TYR A 290 8.85 -6.51 -12.71
CA TYR A 290 8.32 -6.92 -14.02
C TYR A 290 6.79 -6.91 -14.04
N ASN A 291 6.14 -7.43 -13.01
CA ASN A 291 4.68 -7.48 -12.91
C ASN A 291 4.04 -6.09 -12.93
N GLU A 292 4.58 -5.11 -12.17
CA GLU A 292 4.02 -3.76 -12.16
C GLU A 292 4.20 -3.05 -13.51
N MET A 293 5.30 -3.34 -14.23
CA MET A 293 5.55 -2.78 -15.57
C MET A 293 4.68 -3.45 -16.65
N LEU A 294 4.56 -4.78 -16.66
CA LEU A 294 3.66 -5.52 -17.54
C LEU A 294 2.20 -5.08 -17.34
N TYR A 295 1.82 -4.75 -16.10
CA TYR A 295 0.47 -4.27 -15.80
C TYR A 295 0.15 -2.94 -16.50
N LEU A 296 1.13 -2.04 -16.60
CA LEU A 296 0.99 -0.78 -17.33
C LEU A 296 0.94 -0.96 -18.85
N LEU A 297 1.54 -2.03 -19.37
CA LEU A 297 1.63 -2.32 -20.81
C LEU A 297 0.50 -3.22 -21.33
N ARG A 298 -0.44 -3.65 -20.49
CA ARG A 298 -1.46 -4.67 -20.81
C ARG A 298 -2.47 -4.29 -21.92
N ASP A 299 -2.48 -3.05 -22.38
CA ASP A 299 -3.45 -2.57 -23.37
C ASP A 299 -3.20 -3.13 -24.78
N LYS A 300 -4.26 -3.27 -25.57
CA LYS A 300 -4.15 -3.84 -26.95
C LYS A 300 -3.24 -3.03 -27.86
N SER A 301 -3.13 -1.72 -27.64
CA SER A 301 -2.25 -0.84 -28.43
C SER A 301 -0.76 -1.09 -28.19
N ARG A 302 -0.39 -1.80 -27.12
CA ARG A 302 0.99 -1.98 -26.67
C ARG A 302 1.42 -3.44 -26.54
N VAL A 303 0.71 -4.35 -27.21
CA VAL A 303 1.00 -5.80 -27.17
C VAL A 303 2.45 -6.12 -27.55
N ASN A 304 3.03 -5.38 -28.50
CA ASN A 304 4.44 -5.58 -28.88
C ASN A 304 5.41 -5.22 -27.74
N GLU A 305 5.16 -4.11 -27.03
CA GLU A 305 5.96 -3.71 -25.87
C GLU A 305 5.79 -4.70 -24.71
N PHE A 306 4.55 -5.17 -24.50
CA PHE A 306 4.22 -6.20 -23.52
C PHE A 306 4.97 -7.51 -23.82
N ASN A 307 4.90 -8.01 -25.05
CA ASN A 307 5.57 -9.25 -25.47
C ASN A 307 7.09 -9.14 -25.41
N THR A 308 7.65 -7.97 -25.73
CA THR A 308 9.10 -7.72 -25.61
C THR A 308 9.55 -7.80 -24.15
N LEU A 309 8.82 -7.15 -23.24
CA LEU A 309 9.12 -7.21 -21.81
C LEU A 309 8.87 -8.61 -21.24
N LEU A 310 7.83 -9.31 -21.71
CA LEU A 310 7.56 -10.68 -21.33
C LEU A 310 8.68 -11.62 -21.78
N ALA A 311 9.23 -11.45 -22.99
CA ALA A 311 10.39 -12.22 -23.44
C ALA A 311 11.65 -11.93 -22.61
N GLU A 312 11.84 -10.69 -22.14
CA GLU A 312 12.91 -10.39 -21.19
C GLU A 312 12.71 -11.14 -19.86
N TYR A 313 11.48 -11.22 -19.36
CA TYR A 313 11.17 -11.80 -18.05
C TYR A 313 11.06 -13.34 -18.06
N ARG A 314 10.23 -13.88 -18.96
CA ARG A 314 9.92 -15.30 -19.17
C ARG A 314 10.97 -16.02 -20.03
N GLY A 315 11.86 -15.28 -20.69
CA GLY A 315 12.86 -15.81 -21.62
C GLY A 315 12.37 -15.98 -23.06
N ASN A 316 11.06 -16.00 -23.27
CA ASN A 316 10.40 -16.10 -24.57
C ASN A 316 9.00 -15.46 -24.54
N THR A 317 8.44 -15.23 -25.73
CA THR A 317 7.03 -14.88 -25.90
C THR A 317 6.14 -16.10 -25.60
N LEU A 318 4.83 -15.87 -25.42
CA LEU A 318 3.88 -16.97 -25.22
C LEU A 318 3.83 -17.88 -26.45
N HIS A 319 3.70 -17.29 -27.63
CA HIS A 319 3.67 -18.00 -28.90
C HIS A 319 4.98 -17.80 -29.66
N GLU A 320 5.29 -18.72 -30.58
CA GLU A 320 6.35 -18.49 -31.56
C GLU A 320 6.00 -17.25 -32.36
N SER A 321 6.83 -16.22 -32.25
CA SER A 321 6.75 -15.11 -33.19
C SER A 321 7.18 -15.70 -34.53
N GLU A 322 6.32 -15.66 -35.55
CA GLU A 322 6.72 -15.90 -36.94
C GLU A 322 7.81 -14.88 -37.29
N ALA A 323 9.06 -15.21 -36.98
CA ALA A 323 10.19 -14.48 -37.45
C ALA A 323 10.22 -14.68 -38.95
N VAL A 324 9.79 -13.64 -39.68
CA VAL A 324 10.03 -13.36 -41.09
C VAL A 324 11.19 -14.22 -41.62
N GLN A 325 10.85 -15.39 -42.16
CA GLN A 325 11.72 -16.12 -43.07
C GLN A 325 11.65 -15.42 -44.43
N ASN A 326 12.09 -14.16 -44.49
CA ASN A 326 12.46 -13.57 -45.76
C ASN A 326 13.97 -13.60 -45.84
N ASN A 327 14.40 -14.62 -46.58
CA ASN A 327 15.69 -14.72 -47.21
C ASN A 327 16.13 -13.40 -47.85
N ALA A 328 17.43 -13.30 -48.01
CA ALA A 328 18.14 -12.29 -48.76
C ALA A 328 17.46 -11.87 -50.09
N GLU A 329 17.73 -10.60 -50.43
CA GLU A 329 17.71 -9.96 -51.76
C GLU A 329 16.61 -8.90 -52.00
N GLY A 330 17.08 -7.65 -52.16
CA GLY A 330 16.61 -6.77 -53.23
C GLY A 330 15.44 -5.81 -52.97
N THR A 331 15.81 -4.56 -52.66
CA THR A 331 15.34 -3.32 -53.32
C THR A 331 13.83 -2.92 -53.35
N LEU A 332 13.59 -1.72 -52.79
CA LEU A 332 12.54 -0.71 -53.09
C LEU A 332 11.06 -0.94 -52.66
N ALA A 333 10.70 -0.18 -51.63
CA ALA A 333 9.46 0.59 -51.38
C ALA A 333 8.15 0.21 -52.11
N VAL A 334 7.08 -0.03 -51.34
CA VAL A 334 5.80 0.71 -51.40
C VAL A 334 5.07 0.54 -50.04
N GLN A 335 4.52 1.65 -49.54
CA GLN A 335 3.61 1.72 -48.41
C GLN A 335 2.24 1.14 -48.78
N THR A 336 1.73 0.22 -47.95
CA THR A 336 0.29 0.03 -47.78
C THR A 336 0.01 -0.32 -46.32
N SER A 337 -0.62 0.61 -45.62
CA SER A 337 -1.22 0.39 -44.31
C SER A 337 -2.25 -0.73 -44.41
N GLN A 338 -1.92 -1.90 -43.87
CA GLN A 338 -2.89 -2.92 -43.52
C GLN A 338 -2.78 -3.20 -42.02
N VAL A 339 -3.92 -2.99 -41.35
CA VAL A 339 -4.18 -3.39 -39.98
C VAL A 339 -3.98 -4.90 -39.88
N PRO A 340 -3.15 -5.44 -38.97
CA PRO A 340 -3.08 -6.88 -38.78
C PRO A 340 -4.33 -7.34 -38.04
N THR A 341 -5.23 -7.97 -38.77
CA THR A 341 -6.31 -8.81 -38.21
C THR A 341 -5.65 -10.01 -37.53
N LEU A 342 -5.45 -9.92 -36.22
CA LEU A 342 -4.91 -10.99 -35.38
C LEU A 342 -5.99 -12.04 -35.08
N VAL A 343 -6.29 -12.88 -36.06
CA VAL A 343 -6.91 -14.19 -35.86
C VAL A 343 -6.32 -15.12 -36.91
N GLN A 344 -5.39 -16.01 -36.53
CA GLN A 344 -5.23 -17.36 -37.08
C GLN A 344 -4.09 -18.13 -36.38
N ASP A 345 -4.41 -19.34 -35.94
CA ASP A 345 -3.59 -20.42 -35.36
C ASP A 345 -2.71 -20.10 -34.14
N GLY A 346 -3.33 -20.15 -32.95
CA GLY A 346 -2.60 -20.26 -31.69
C GLY A 346 -2.02 -21.66 -31.53
N GLY A 347 -0.72 -21.81 -31.72
CA GLY A 347 0.01 -22.98 -31.24
C GLY A 347 -0.03 -23.09 -29.71
N SER A 348 0.43 -24.22 -29.17
CA SER A 348 0.72 -24.35 -27.73
C SER A 348 1.67 -23.22 -27.30
N ILE A 349 1.48 -22.68 -26.09
CA ILE A 349 2.44 -21.74 -25.51
C ILE A 349 3.81 -22.42 -25.41
N LEU A 350 4.86 -21.65 -25.70
CA LEU A 350 6.24 -22.09 -25.58
C LEU A 350 6.55 -22.41 -24.12
N PRO A 351 7.36 -23.43 -23.80
CA PRO A 351 7.76 -23.72 -22.43
C PRO A 351 8.53 -22.53 -21.83
N PRO A 352 8.26 -22.12 -20.58
CA PRO A 352 8.89 -20.94 -20.01
C PRO A 352 10.39 -21.15 -19.74
N GLN A 353 11.17 -20.07 -19.85
CA GLN A 353 12.60 -20.02 -19.50
C GLN A 353 12.85 -18.83 -18.56
N TRP A 354 12.13 -18.83 -17.44
CA TRP A 354 12.09 -17.72 -16.49
C TRP A 354 13.48 -17.25 -16.08
N ARG A 355 13.80 -15.97 -16.36
CA ARG A 355 15.03 -15.35 -15.87
C ARG A 355 14.98 -15.11 -14.37
N VAL A 356 13.76 -14.86 -13.87
CA VAL A 356 13.45 -14.64 -12.47
C VAL A 356 12.22 -15.46 -12.14
N SER A 357 12.21 -16.13 -10.99
CA SER A 357 11.12 -17.02 -10.59
C SER A 357 9.79 -16.26 -10.54
N PRO A 358 8.74 -16.74 -11.25
CA PRO A 358 7.45 -16.08 -11.27
C PRO A 358 6.73 -16.24 -9.93
N ASN A 359 5.76 -15.35 -9.69
CA ASN A 359 4.89 -15.44 -8.51
C ASN A 359 3.41 -15.46 -8.91
N VAL A 360 2.52 -15.57 -7.93
CA VAL A 360 1.07 -15.64 -8.15
C VAL A 360 0.55 -14.46 -8.98
N LYS A 361 1.09 -13.26 -8.73
CA LYS A 361 0.69 -12.03 -9.45
C LYS A 361 1.14 -12.07 -10.91
N THR A 362 2.24 -12.74 -11.23
CA THR A 362 2.68 -12.97 -12.62
C THR A 362 1.62 -13.75 -13.39
N TYR A 363 1.22 -14.92 -12.90
CA TYR A 363 0.21 -15.74 -13.60
C TYR A 363 -1.16 -15.09 -13.62
N GLU A 364 -1.58 -14.44 -12.54
CA GLU A 364 -2.85 -13.69 -12.52
C GLU A 364 -2.89 -12.63 -13.62
N LEU A 365 -1.77 -11.91 -13.83
CA LEU A 365 -1.64 -10.88 -14.86
C LEU A 365 -1.64 -11.49 -16.27
N LEU A 366 -0.87 -12.55 -16.50
CA LEU A 366 -0.76 -13.18 -17.82
C LEU A 366 -2.08 -13.81 -18.26
N ILE A 367 -2.76 -14.50 -17.34
CA ILE A 367 -4.08 -15.11 -17.60
C ILE A 367 -5.12 -14.01 -17.86
N GLN A 368 -5.13 -12.92 -17.09
CA GLN A 368 -6.01 -11.77 -17.37
C GLN A 368 -5.72 -11.14 -18.73
N HIS A 369 -4.45 -11.01 -19.12
CA HIS A 369 -4.07 -10.47 -20.41
C HIS A 369 -4.49 -11.38 -21.57
N ALA A 370 -4.27 -12.69 -21.45
CA ALA A 370 -4.73 -13.69 -22.42
C ALA A 370 -6.25 -13.62 -22.62
N GLY A 371 -7.02 -13.54 -21.53
CA GLY A 371 -8.48 -13.37 -21.60
C GLY A 371 -8.89 -12.06 -22.27
N TYR A 372 -8.19 -10.95 -22.01
CA TYR A 372 -8.44 -9.67 -22.66
C TYR A 372 -8.14 -9.69 -24.17
N MET A 373 -7.14 -10.47 -24.57
CA MET A 373 -6.77 -10.73 -25.97
C MET A 373 -7.64 -11.81 -26.62
N GLN A 374 -8.54 -12.45 -25.87
CA GLN A 374 -9.37 -13.59 -26.31
C GLN A 374 -8.55 -14.81 -26.73
N ASP A 375 -7.33 -14.94 -26.23
CA ASP A 375 -6.48 -16.11 -26.41
C ASP A 375 -6.79 -17.14 -25.32
N TRP A 376 -7.89 -17.86 -25.51
CA TRP A 376 -8.39 -18.84 -24.54
C TRP A 376 -7.48 -20.06 -24.39
N GLN A 377 -6.70 -20.38 -25.41
CA GLN A 377 -5.72 -21.46 -25.32
C GLN A 377 -4.59 -21.09 -24.37
N ALA A 378 -3.94 -19.94 -24.59
CA ALA A 378 -2.92 -19.46 -23.68
C ALA A 378 -3.46 -19.21 -22.26
N PHE A 379 -4.72 -18.76 -22.13
CA PHE A 379 -5.39 -18.56 -20.85
C PHE A 379 -5.36 -19.82 -19.97
N TRP A 380 -5.73 -20.98 -20.53
CA TRP A 380 -5.76 -22.24 -19.78
C TRP A 380 -4.38 -22.89 -19.65
N GLU A 381 -3.54 -22.80 -20.69
CA GLU A 381 -2.18 -23.36 -20.63
C GLU A 381 -1.31 -22.61 -19.61
N LEU A 382 -1.48 -21.30 -19.44
CA LEU A 382 -0.83 -20.53 -18.37
C LEU A 382 -1.28 -20.95 -16.96
N HIS A 383 -2.54 -21.35 -16.80
CA HIS A 383 -3.02 -21.90 -15.53
C HIS A 383 -2.38 -23.25 -15.22
N GLU A 384 -2.26 -24.14 -16.22
CA GLU A 384 -1.56 -25.42 -16.05
C GLU A 384 -0.05 -25.21 -15.79
N GLU A 385 0.60 -24.26 -16.49
CA GLU A 385 1.99 -23.90 -16.23
C GLU A 385 2.20 -23.44 -14.77
N MET A 386 1.29 -22.61 -14.23
CA MET A 386 1.34 -22.16 -12.84
C MET A 386 1.37 -23.34 -11.86
N HIS A 387 0.56 -24.38 -12.11
CA HIS A 387 0.55 -25.60 -11.29
C HIS A 387 1.83 -26.41 -11.43
N GLN A 388 2.36 -26.53 -12.66
CA GLN A 388 3.64 -27.21 -12.90
C GLN A 388 4.80 -26.52 -12.15
N GLN A 389 4.74 -25.20 -12.00
CA GLN A 389 5.69 -24.41 -11.21
C GLN A 389 5.42 -24.44 -9.69
N ASN A 390 4.41 -25.18 -9.22
CA ASN A 390 3.97 -25.24 -7.82
C ASN A 390 3.61 -23.88 -7.22
N ILE A 391 3.05 -22.96 -8.03
CA ILE A 391 2.63 -21.65 -7.57
C ILE A 391 1.14 -21.69 -7.22
N ARG A 392 0.81 -21.31 -5.98
CA ARG A 392 -0.56 -21.30 -5.48
C ARG A 392 -1.38 -20.20 -6.14
N GLY A 393 -2.62 -20.48 -6.50
CA GLY A 393 -3.52 -19.47 -7.08
C GLY A 393 -3.99 -18.44 -6.06
N SER A 394 -4.53 -17.31 -6.55
CA SER A 394 -5.22 -16.31 -5.73
C SER A 394 -6.74 -16.50 -5.81
N SER A 395 -7.48 -16.05 -4.78
CA SER A 395 -8.96 -16.05 -4.84
C SER A 395 -9.49 -15.27 -6.05
N ARG A 396 -8.78 -14.20 -6.47
CA ARG A 396 -9.16 -13.43 -7.66
C ARG A 396 -8.94 -14.23 -8.95
N LEU A 397 -7.86 -14.99 -9.05
CA LEU A 397 -7.60 -15.86 -10.19
C LEU A 397 -8.67 -16.96 -10.29
N TYR A 398 -8.95 -17.70 -9.22
CA TYR A 398 -9.97 -18.77 -9.27
C TYR A 398 -11.36 -18.25 -9.63
N ARG A 399 -11.73 -17.06 -9.18
CA ARG A 399 -12.98 -16.40 -9.60
C ARG A 399 -13.03 -16.12 -11.09
N LEU A 400 -11.92 -15.66 -11.66
CA LEU A 400 -11.80 -15.45 -13.10
C LEU A 400 -11.96 -16.78 -13.85
N LEU A 401 -11.24 -17.83 -13.44
CA LEU A 401 -11.32 -19.14 -14.08
C LEU A 401 -12.75 -19.74 -14.02
N LEU A 402 -13.40 -19.69 -12.85
CA LEU A 402 -14.77 -20.19 -12.68
C LEU A 402 -15.80 -19.40 -13.47
N LYS A 403 -15.56 -18.12 -13.71
CA LYS A 403 -16.43 -17.29 -14.55
C LYS A 403 -16.27 -17.67 -16.03
N GLU A 404 -15.03 -17.77 -16.51
CA GLU A 404 -14.75 -17.97 -17.93
C GLU A 404 -14.94 -19.42 -18.39
N VAL A 405 -14.77 -20.43 -17.51
CA VAL A 405 -14.94 -21.86 -17.87
C VAL A 405 -16.30 -22.19 -18.50
N SER A 406 -17.35 -21.48 -18.10
CA SER A 406 -18.70 -21.74 -18.63
C SER A 406 -18.88 -21.27 -20.07
N GLN A 407 -18.09 -20.27 -20.49
CA GLN A 407 -18.17 -19.66 -21.83
C GLN A 407 -17.05 -20.15 -22.74
N HIS A 408 -15.88 -20.42 -22.17
CA HIS A 408 -14.64 -20.76 -22.87
C HIS A 408 -13.92 -21.91 -22.15
N PRO A 409 -14.47 -23.14 -22.14
CA PRO A 409 -13.82 -24.26 -21.46
C PRO A 409 -12.49 -24.65 -22.14
N PRO A 410 -11.53 -25.25 -21.40
CA PRO A 410 -10.34 -25.83 -22.02
C PRO A 410 -10.73 -26.92 -23.04
N GLN A 411 -10.00 -27.03 -24.15
CA GLN A 411 -10.30 -27.98 -25.24
C GLN A 411 -10.40 -29.44 -24.77
N GLU A 412 -9.65 -29.80 -23.73
CA GLU A 412 -9.65 -31.14 -23.13
C GLU A 412 -10.96 -31.45 -22.40
N VAL A 413 -11.64 -30.43 -21.86
CA VAL A 413 -12.86 -30.56 -21.05
C VAL A 413 -14.07 -30.90 -21.92
N GLU A 414 -14.09 -30.47 -23.18
CA GLU A 414 -15.16 -30.82 -24.12
C GLU A 414 -15.22 -32.33 -24.43
N ARG A 415 -14.12 -33.06 -24.20
CA ARG A 415 -13.97 -34.49 -24.55
C ARG A 415 -14.21 -35.45 -23.38
N VAL A 416 -14.35 -34.94 -22.16
CA VAL A 416 -14.44 -35.76 -20.93
C VAL A 416 -15.89 -35.96 -20.47
N VAL A 417 -16.23 -37.18 -20.04
CA VAL A 417 -17.54 -37.50 -19.42
C VAL A 417 -17.69 -36.71 -18.12
N GLY A 418 -18.72 -35.86 -18.02
CA GLY A 418 -18.92 -34.90 -16.92
C GLY A 418 -18.48 -33.46 -17.26
N GLY A 419 -17.77 -33.27 -18.38
CA GLY A 419 -17.48 -32.00 -19.05
C GLY A 419 -17.12 -30.84 -18.12
N ILE A 420 -17.76 -29.70 -18.37
CA ILE A 420 -17.55 -28.44 -17.63
C ILE A 420 -17.80 -28.60 -16.13
N SER A 421 -18.80 -29.39 -15.73
CA SER A 421 -19.14 -29.60 -14.31
C SER A 421 -18.02 -30.31 -13.54
N ALA A 422 -17.39 -31.33 -14.15
CA ALA A 422 -16.24 -32.00 -13.54
C ALA A 422 -15.04 -31.06 -13.40
N PHE A 423 -14.81 -30.18 -14.38
CA PHE A 423 -13.73 -29.21 -14.33
C PHE A 423 -13.95 -28.11 -13.27
N ILE A 424 -15.19 -27.62 -13.12
CA ILE A 424 -15.55 -26.69 -12.02
C ILE A 424 -15.25 -27.31 -10.66
N LEU A 425 -15.59 -28.60 -10.47
CA LEU A 425 -15.26 -29.31 -9.23
C LEU A 425 -13.74 -29.41 -9.03
N LYS A 426 -12.97 -29.77 -10.07
CA LYS A 426 -11.49 -29.79 -10.02
C LYS A 426 -10.90 -28.44 -9.62
N LEU A 427 -11.38 -27.34 -10.20
CA LEU A 427 -10.95 -25.98 -9.84
C LEU A 427 -11.28 -25.65 -8.38
N SER A 428 -12.47 -26.04 -7.90
CA SER A 428 -12.87 -25.79 -6.52
C SER A 428 -12.05 -26.57 -5.49
N GLU A 429 -11.71 -27.83 -5.79
CA GLU A 429 -10.80 -28.63 -4.96
C GLU A 429 -9.41 -28.00 -4.93
N GLN A 430 -8.94 -27.51 -6.07
CA GLN A 430 -7.64 -26.86 -6.15
C GLN A 430 -7.60 -25.55 -5.36
N MET A 431 -8.66 -24.75 -5.43
CA MET A 431 -8.83 -23.56 -4.61
C MET A 431 -8.77 -23.90 -3.10
N GLN A 432 -9.41 -24.99 -2.68
CA GLN A 432 -9.34 -25.48 -1.30
C GLN A 432 -7.94 -25.96 -0.91
N ARG A 433 -7.23 -26.68 -1.80
CA ARG A 433 -5.83 -27.10 -1.57
C ARG A 433 -4.89 -25.91 -1.37
N ASP A 434 -5.16 -24.81 -2.06
CA ASP A 434 -4.43 -23.55 -1.89
C ASP A 434 -4.80 -22.79 -0.60
N GLY A 435 -5.75 -23.29 0.19
CA GLY A 435 -6.20 -22.71 1.45
C GLY A 435 -7.18 -21.54 1.27
N LEU A 436 -7.90 -21.50 0.15
CA LEU A 436 -8.87 -20.48 -0.17
C LEU A 436 -10.30 -21.01 -0.01
N ASP A 437 -11.13 -20.27 0.72
CA ASP A 437 -12.54 -20.60 0.89
C ASP A 437 -13.40 -20.04 -0.27
N ILE A 438 -14.57 -20.66 -0.48
CA ILE A 438 -15.60 -20.16 -1.39
C ILE A 438 -16.23 -18.93 -0.72
N MET A 439 -15.97 -17.75 -1.26
CA MET A 439 -16.34 -16.49 -0.59
C MET A 439 -17.60 -15.86 -1.19
N SER A 440 -18.05 -16.27 -2.39
CA SER A 440 -19.23 -15.69 -3.03
C SER A 440 -20.38 -16.68 -3.23
N LEU A 441 -21.60 -16.14 -3.17
CA LEU A 441 -22.85 -16.87 -3.40
C LEU A 441 -22.90 -17.44 -4.84
N GLU A 442 -22.35 -16.71 -5.81
CA GLU A 442 -22.32 -17.09 -7.22
C GLU A 442 -21.37 -18.27 -7.47
N GLU A 443 -20.18 -18.26 -6.85
CA GLU A 443 -19.28 -19.41 -6.84
C GLU A 443 -19.93 -20.64 -6.19
N GLY A 444 -20.60 -20.44 -5.05
CA GLY A 444 -21.34 -21.50 -4.37
C GLY A 444 -22.47 -22.09 -5.22
N MET A 445 -23.23 -21.25 -5.94
CA MET A 445 -24.28 -21.70 -6.85
C MET A 445 -23.70 -22.45 -8.06
N SER A 446 -22.61 -21.96 -8.65
CA SER A 446 -21.91 -22.66 -9.75
C SER A 446 -21.43 -24.04 -9.32
N LEU A 447 -20.88 -24.14 -8.11
CA LEU A 447 -20.45 -25.41 -7.51
C LEU A 447 -21.63 -26.36 -7.27
N VAL A 448 -22.72 -25.88 -6.66
CA VAL A 448 -23.92 -26.69 -6.39
C VAL A 448 -24.55 -27.18 -7.69
N ASN A 449 -24.59 -26.34 -8.72
CA ASN A 449 -25.07 -26.70 -10.05
C ASN A 449 -24.17 -27.76 -10.69
N ALA A 450 -22.84 -27.58 -10.65
CA ALA A 450 -21.88 -28.55 -11.16
C ALA A 450 -21.96 -29.90 -10.43
N TRP A 451 -22.07 -29.87 -9.10
CA TRP A 451 -22.23 -31.07 -8.28
C TRP A 451 -23.54 -31.79 -8.58
N SER A 452 -24.65 -31.06 -8.72
CA SER A 452 -25.96 -31.60 -9.08
C SER A 452 -25.96 -32.18 -10.50
N ALA A 453 -25.26 -31.57 -11.45
CA ALA A 453 -25.12 -32.05 -12.82
C ALA A 453 -24.30 -33.35 -12.88
N SER A 454 -23.17 -33.42 -12.16
CA SER A 454 -22.31 -34.61 -12.11
C SER A 454 -23.02 -35.87 -11.57
N ARG A 455 -24.00 -35.68 -10.67
CA ARG A 455 -24.83 -36.77 -10.11
C ARG A 455 -26.00 -37.19 -10.99
N LYS A 456 -26.39 -36.37 -11.97
CA LYS A 456 -27.42 -36.73 -12.96
C LYS A 456 -26.84 -37.48 -14.16
N SER A 457 -25.53 -37.39 -14.37
CA SER A 457 -24.80 -38.08 -15.45
C SER A 457 -24.17 -39.42 -15.04
N THR A 458 -24.35 -39.82 -13.78
CA THR A 458 -24.05 -41.16 -13.25
C THR A 458 -25.33 -41.93 -13.12
#